data_AF-A0AAU7ZX53-F1
#
_entry.id   AF-A0AAU7ZX53-F1
#
_cell.length_a   1.000
_cell.length_b   1.000
_cell.length_c   1.000
_cell.angle_alpha   90.00
_cell.angle_beta   90.00
_cell.angle_gamma   90.00
#
_symmetry.space_group_name_H-M   'P 1'
#
loop_
_entity.id
_entity.type
_entity.pdbx_description
1 polymer ?
#
loop_
_entity_poly.entity_id
_entity_poly.type
_entity_poly.pdbx_seq_one_letter_code
_entity_poly.pdbx_strand_id
1 'polypeptide(L)'
;MRLYAGTSGWAYPTWKPEFYPAGTPAKKFLQFYGTQLTSVEVNYTFRALPTAKMLEDWLAATPPDFRFSFKAPQRITHLKRLRGCDELVSQFVATLEPVRQAGKLGLLLFQLPPNFKADAELLSAFLFLSKLHEEGAAPIAFEFRHESWFSENIYTILREHNAALCIAESDDLLTPDVHTAATHTSYRLRRSQGYSVTELDAFAQRFSALAEQRDVYIYFKHEDEPTGALNAVQFLARIQAQAAKQ
;
A
#
# COMPACT_ATOMS: atom_id res chain seq x y z
N MET A 1 -2.25 15.74 -7.99
CA MET A 1 -2.46 14.28 -7.81
C MET A 1 -2.99 14.05 -6.40
N ARG A 2 -3.15 12.80 -5.94
CA ARG A 2 -3.77 12.48 -4.64
C ARG A 2 -2.78 11.81 -3.69
N LEU A 3 -2.99 12.03 -2.40
CA LEU A 3 -2.18 11.48 -1.32
C LEU A 3 -3.07 10.59 -0.44
N TYR A 4 -2.66 9.33 -0.32
CA TYR A 4 -3.37 8.27 0.36
C TYR A 4 -2.52 7.73 1.50
N ALA A 5 -2.99 7.89 2.73
CA ALA A 5 -2.25 7.48 3.91
C ALA A 5 -3.10 6.63 4.85
N GLY A 6 -2.43 5.65 5.46
CA GLY A 6 -3.00 4.80 6.48
C GLY A 6 -2.02 3.76 6.99
N THR A 7 -2.53 2.60 7.38
CA THR A 7 -1.76 1.49 7.93
C THR A 7 -1.91 0.23 7.08
N SER A 8 -1.01 -0.72 7.32
CA SER A 8 -1.07 -2.08 6.73
C SER A 8 -2.13 -3.00 7.36
N GLY A 9 -3.35 -2.51 7.56
CA GLY A 9 -4.44 -3.20 8.25
C GLY A 9 -5.17 -2.29 9.24
N TRP A 10 -6.37 -2.66 9.67
CA TRP A 10 -7.20 -1.84 10.57
C TRP A 10 -7.83 -2.61 11.73
N ALA A 11 -8.00 -3.92 11.64
CA ALA A 11 -8.86 -4.69 12.55
C ALA A 11 -8.16 -5.11 13.86
N TYR A 12 -7.67 -4.15 14.66
CA TYR A 12 -6.92 -4.38 15.89
C TYR A 12 -7.68 -3.89 17.12
N PRO A 13 -8.29 -4.78 17.93
CA PRO A 13 -8.97 -4.39 19.17
C PRO A 13 -8.05 -3.72 20.20
N THR A 14 -6.76 -4.03 20.15
CA THR A 14 -5.70 -3.48 21.02
C THR A 14 -5.48 -1.98 20.81
N TRP A 15 -5.93 -1.41 19.69
CA TRP A 15 -5.86 0.03 19.42
C TRP A 15 -6.90 0.86 20.21
N LYS A 16 -7.61 0.24 21.14
CA LYS A 16 -8.54 0.91 22.04
C LYS A 16 -7.85 1.22 23.37
N PRO A 17 -8.14 2.39 23.98
CA PRO A 17 -8.99 3.46 23.46
C PRO A 17 -8.25 4.49 22.59
N GLU A 18 -6.94 4.36 22.38
CA GLU A 18 -6.13 5.48 21.88
C GLU A 18 -6.47 5.87 20.44
N PHE A 19 -6.73 4.90 19.55
CA PHE A 19 -7.20 5.16 18.19
C PHE A 19 -8.69 4.91 18.05
N TYR A 20 -9.18 3.75 18.51
CA TYR A 20 -10.62 3.45 18.50
C TYR A 20 -11.27 3.86 19.82
N PRO A 21 -12.39 4.60 19.82
CA PRO A 21 -13.14 4.86 21.05
C PRO A 21 -13.47 3.55 21.78
N ALA A 22 -13.38 3.53 23.11
CA ALA A 22 -13.48 2.32 23.93
C ALA A 22 -14.68 1.42 23.56
N GLY A 23 -15.85 2.03 23.34
CA GLY A 23 -17.10 1.34 23.01
C GLY A 23 -17.24 0.86 21.54
N THR A 24 -16.27 1.12 20.67
CA THR A 24 -16.39 0.82 19.23
C THR A 24 -16.48 -0.69 18.99
N PRO A 25 -17.59 -1.24 18.44
CA PRO A 25 -17.66 -2.66 18.13
C PRO A 25 -16.66 -3.04 17.02
N ALA A 26 -16.11 -4.25 17.03
CA ALA A 26 -15.12 -4.68 16.02
C ALA A 26 -15.62 -4.53 14.58
N LYS A 27 -16.90 -4.84 14.33
CA LYS A 27 -17.56 -4.64 13.02
C LYS A 27 -17.62 -3.18 12.53
N LYS A 28 -17.35 -2.22 13.42
CA LYS A 28 -17.34 -0.77 13.14
C LYS A 28 -15.92 -0.20 13.06
N PHE A 29 -14.87 -1.01 13.25
CA PHE A 29 -13.49 -0.53 13.15
C PHE A 29 -13.18 0.10 11.80
N LEU A 30 -13.54 -0.56 10.69
CA LEU A 30 -13.29 0.01 9.37
C LEU A 30 -14.06 1.31 9.15
N GLN A 31 -15.30 1.38 9.64
CA GLN A 31 -16.10 2.60 9.54
C GLN A 31 -15.44 3.75 10.30
N PHE A 32 -15.01 3.52 11.54
CA PHE A 32 -14.30 4.55 12.30
C PHE A 32 -12.96 4.91 11.64
N TYR A 33 -12.17 3.91 11.26
CA TYR A 33 -10.88 4.08 10.59
C TYR A 33 -11.00 4.97 9.33
N GLY A 34 -12.02 4.73 8.51
CA GLY A 34 -12.28 5.52 7.30
C GLY A 34 -12.71 6.97 7.54
N THR A 35 -13.00 7.37 8.79
CA THR A 35 -13.20 8.78 9.15
C THR A 35 -11.90 9.50 9.50
N GLN A 36 -10.85 8.74 9.83
CA GLN A 36 -9.56 9.26 10.29
C GLN A 36 -8.50 9.24 9.18
N LEU A 37 -8.54 8.22 8.32
CA LEU A 37 -7.49 7.91 7.34
C LEU A 37 -8.10 7.74 5.95
N THR A 38 -7.29 7.99 4.91
CA THR A 38 -7.77 8.03 3.51
C THR A 38 -7.54 6.72 2.76
N SER A 39 -6.73 5.82 3.30
CA SER A 39 -6.45 4.53 2.67
C SER A 39 -6.08 3.44 3.69
N VAL A 40 -6.11 2.19 3.24
CA VAL A 40 -5.56 1.05 3.98
C VAL A 40 -4.88 0.07 3.04
N GLU A 41 -3.76 -0.50 3.48
CA GLU A 41 -3.14 -1.65 2.80
C GLU A 41 -3.69 -2.94 3.43
N VAL A 42 -4.55 -3.62 2.67
CA VAL A 42 -5.17 -4.89 3.01
C VAL A 42 -4.13 -6.01 2.90
N ASN A 43 -3.74 -6.58 4.04
CA ASN A 43 -2.86 -7.75 4.11
C ASN A 43 -3.60 -9.09 4.12
N TYR A 44 -4.93 -9.09 4.29
CA TYR A 44 -5.74 -10.32 4.31
C TYR A 44 -5.51 -11.18 3.05
N THR A 45 -5.43 -10.51 1.89
CA THR A 45 -5.19 -11.09 0.56
C THR A 45 -3.89 -11.88 0.47
N PHE A 46 -2.92 -11.62 1.35
CA PHE A 46 -1.69 -12.39 1.41
C PHE A 46 -1.94 -13.88 1.66
N ARG A 47 -2.96 -14.22 2.47
CA ARG A 47 -3.28 -15.60 2.84
C ARG A 47 -4.54 -16.13 2.16
N ALA A 48 -5.54 -15.29 1.95
CA ALA A 48 -6.83 -15.69 1.38
C ALA A 48 -7.48 -14.56 0.59
N LEU A 49 -8.25 -14.89 -0.45
CA LEU A 49 -9.02 -13.89 -1.20
C LEU A 49 -10.29 -13.50 -0.43
N PRO A 50 -10.67 -12.20 -0.39
CA PRO A 50 -11.90 -11.77 0.26
C PRO A 50 -13.12 -12.30 -0.51
N THR A 51 -14.20 -12.58 0.22
CA THR A 51 -15.48 -12.93 -0.41
C THR A 51 -16.18 -11.68 -0.94
N ALA A 52 -17.13 -11.85 -1.87
CA ALA A 52 -17.94 -10.74 -2.39
C ALA A 52 -18.61 -9.95 -1.26
N LYS A 53 -19.20 -10.66 -0.28
CA LYS A 53 -19.82 -10.03 0.90
C LYS A 53 -18.86 -9.21 1.74
N MET A 54 -17.61 -9.67 1.91
CA MET A 54 -16.58 -8.88 2.62
C MET A 54 -16.25 -7.60 1.87
N LEU A 55 -16.10 -7.67 0.54
CA LEU A 55 -15.84 -6.48 -0.29
C LEU A 55 -17.02 -5.50 -0.22
N GLU A 56 -18.26 -5.98 -0.34
CA GLU A 56 -19.46 -5.16 -0.16
C GLU A 56 -19.47 -4.43 1.18
N ASP A 57 -19.18 -5.15 2.27
CA ASP A 57 -19.13 -4.57 3.62
C ASP A 57 -18.02 -3.52 3.75
N TRP A 58 -16.85 -3.75 3.16
CA TRP A 58 -15.75 -2.79 3.18
C TRP A 58 -16.06 -1.53 2.38
N LEU A 59 -16.68 -1.69 1.21
CA LEU A 59 -17.10 -0.58 0.37
C LEU A 59 -18.17 0.28 1.06
N ALA A 60 -19.14 -0.35 1.73
CA ALA A 60 -20.19 0.33 2.48
C ALA A 60 -19.69 1.02 3.76
N ALA A 61 -18.62 0.50 4.38
CA ALA A 61 -18.07 1.05 5.61
C ALA A 61 -17.23 2.32 5.41
N THR A 62 -16.80 2.64 4.19
CA THR A 62 -15.81 3.69 3.93
C THR A 62 -16.35 4.84 3.07
N PRO A 63 -15.81 6.08 3.18
CA PRO A 63 -16.20 7.19 2.31
C PRO A 63 -15.88 6.93 0.82
N PRO A 64 -16.49 7.65 -0.13
CA PRO A 64 -16.25 7.48 -1.58
C PRO A 64 -14.78 7.66 -2.00
N ASP A 65 -14.06 8.59 -1.38
CA ASP A 65 -12.66 8.89 -1.72
C ASP A 65 -11.64 7.97 -1.03
N PHE A 66 -12.10 7.06 -0.18
CA PHE A 66 -11.23 6.09 0.48
C PHE A 66 -10.63 5.11 -0.54
N ARG A 67 -9.38 4.68 -0.33
CA ARG A 67 -8.73 3.68 -1.17
C ARG A 67 -8.35 2.41 -0.40
N PHE A 68 -8.51 1.28 -1.06
CA PHE A 68 -8.02 -0.01 -0.59
C PHE A 68 -6.87 -0.44 -1.48
N SER A 69 -5.68 -0.51 -0.92
CA SER A 69 -4.54 -1.16 -1.57
C SER A 69 -4.42 -2.59 -1.09
N PHE A 70 -3.96 -3.50 -1.94
CA PHE A 70 -3.99 -4.93 -1.64
C PHE A 70 -2.61 -5.55 -1.79
N LYS A 71 -2.17 -6.27 -0.75
CA LYS A 71 -0.98 -7.11 -0.86
C LYS A 71 -1.31 -8.36 -1.67
N ALA A 72 -0.50 -8.65 -2.69
CA ALA A 72 -0.67 -9.82 -3.53
C ALA A 72 -0.57 -11.12 -2.71
N PRO A 73 -1.35 -12.17 -3.07
CA PRO A 73 -1.28 -13.47 -2.42
C PRO A 73 0.14 -14.04 -2.31
N GLN A 74 0.47 -14.66 -1.17
CA GLN A 74 1.76 -15.32 -0.95
C GLN A 74 2.02 -16.45 -1.96
N ARG A 75 0.94 -17.02 -2.52
CA ARG A 75 1.01 -17.98 -3.61
C ARG A 75 1.76 -17.42 -4.82
N ILE A 76 1.57 -16.15 -5.14
CA ILE A 76 2.24 -15.45 -6.25
C ILE A 76 3.68 -15.09 -5.85
N THR A 77 3.86 -14.40 -4.73
CA THR A 77 5.14 -13.75 -4.38
C THR A 77 6.14 -14.66 -3.65
N HIS A 78 5.69 -15.60 -2.83
CA HIS A 78 6.55 -16.43 -1.97
C HIS A 78 6.63 -17.88 -2.43
N LEU A 79 5.52 -18.46 -2.88
CA LEU A 79 5.48 -19.88 -3.27
C LEU A 79 5.87 -20.08 -4.74
N LYS A 80 5.14 -19.44 -5.67
CA LYS A 80 5.46 -19.50 -7.10
C LYS A 80 6.57 -18.54 -7.50
N ARG A 81 6.86 -17.54 -6.67
CA ARG A 81 7.94 -16.57 -6.88
C ARG A 81 7.84 -15.96 -8.29
N LEU A 82 6.65 -15.48 -8.64
CA LEU A 82 6.28 -14.88 -9.94
C LEU A 82 6.22 -15.84 -11.14
N ARG A 83 6.61 -17.12 -11.00
CA ARG A 83 6.64 -18.08 -12.13
C ARG A 83 5.26 -18.67 -12.42
N GLY A 84 4.82 -18.60 -13.68
CA GLY A 84 3.56 -19.20 -14.15
C GLY A 84 2.37 -18.79 -13.29
N CYS A 85 2.22 -17.48 -13.07
CA CYS A 85 1.25 -16.90 -12.14
C CYS A 85 0.02 -16.30 -12.86
N ASP A 86 -0.12 -16.48 -14.17
CA ASP A 86 -1.15 -15.90 -15.02
C ASP A 86 -2.56 -16.10 -14.46
N GLU A 87 -2.92 -17.34 -14.12
CA GLU A 87 -4.21 -17.68 -13.53
C GLU A 87 -4.40 -17.11 -12.13
N LEU A 88 -3.34 -17.10 -11.30
CA LEU A 88 -3.38 -16.56 -9.94
C LEU A 88 -3.57 -15.04 -9.94
N VAL A 89 -2.87 -14.35 -10.85
CA VAL A 89 -3.02 -12.90 -11.07
C VAL A 89 -4.41 -12.62 -11.61
N SER A 90 -4.89 -13.38 -12.60
CA SER A 90 -6.24 -13.24 -13.15
C SER A 90 -7.30 -13.38 -12.06
N GLN A 91 -7.21 -14.40 -11.22
CA GLN A 91 -8.13 -14.62 -10.11
C GLN A 91 -8.08 -13.48 -9.09
N PHE A 92 -6.87 -13.02 -8.75
CA PHE A 92 -6.68 -11.94 -7.80
C PHE A 92 -7.28 -10.63 -8.32
N VAL A 93 -6.97 -10.22 -9.54
CA VAL A 93 -7.50 -9.01 -10.17
C VAL A 93 -9.02 -9.10 -10.31
N ALA A 94 -9.56 -10.22 -10.80
CA ALA A 94 -11.00 -10.42 -10.92
C ALA A 94 -11.73 -10.36 -9.58
N THR A 95 -11.12 -10.84 -8.49
CA THR A 95 -11.70 -10.74 -7.14
C THR A 95 -11.86 -9.28 -6.72
N LEU A 96 -10.94 -8.40 -7.13
CA LEU A 96 -10.94 -6.98 -6.75
C LEU A 96 -11.79 -6.09 -7.65
N GLU A 97 -12.41 -6.66 -8.68
CA GLU A 97 -13.24 -5.94 -9.65
C GLU A 97 -14.36 -5.10 -8.99
N PRO A 98 -15.10 -5.57 -7.97
CA PRO A 98 -16.09 -4.73 -7.29
C PRO A 98 -15.49 -3.47 -6.66
N VAL A 99 -14.25 -3.55 -6.16
CA VAL A 99 -13.56 -2.41 -5.55
C VAL A 99 -13.10 -1.42 -6.62
N ARG A 100 -12.66 -1.94 -7.78
CA ARG A 100 -12.32 -1.14 -8.96
C ARG A 100 -13.54 -0.37 -9.49
N GLN A 101 -14.67 -1.07 -9.68
CA GLN A 101 -15.93 -0.48 -10.15
C GLN A 101 -16.48 0.57 -9.19
N ALA A 102 -16.29 0.39 -7.88
CA ALA A 102 -16.63 1.40 -6.89
C ALA A 102 -15.68 2.61 -6.87
N GLY A 103 -14.64 2.62 -7.71
CA GLY A 103 -13.62 3.68 -7.76
C GLY A 103 -12.73 3.73 -6.52
N LYS A 104 -12.68 2.66 -5.72
CA LYS A 104 -11.94 2.61 -4.44
C LYS A 104 -10.69 1.74 -4.47
N LEU A 105 -10.33 1.18 -5.62
CA LEU A 105 -9.13 0.38 -5.76
C LEU A 105 -7.89 1.30 -5.76
N GLY A 106 -6.99 1.07 -4.80
CA GLY A 106 -5.67 1.67 -4.71
C GLY A 106 -4.62 0.81 -5.42
N LEU A 107 -3.42 0.69 -4.83
CA LEU A 107 -2.32 -0.07 -5.42
C LEU A 107 -2.39 -1.59 -5.15
N LEU A 108 -1.75 -2.37 -6.02
CA LEU A 108 -1.41 -3.77 -5.78
C LEU A 108 0.06 -3.88 -5.37
N LEU A 109 0.31 -4.40 -4.17
CA LEU A 109 1.65 -4.56 -3.63
C LEU A 109 2.16 -6.00 -3.82
N PHE A 110 3.26 -6.15 -4.54
CA PHE A 110 4.00 -7.41 -4.68
C PHE A 110 5.28 -7.35 -3.83
N GLN A 111 5.18 -7.79 -2.58
CA GLN A 111 6.35 -7.91 -1.70
C GLN A 111 7.01 -9.29 -1.83
N LEU A 112 8.27 -9.33 -2.29
CA LEU A 112 9.05 -10.55 -2.45
C LEU A 112 9.82 -10.92 -1.16
N PRO A 113 10.05 -12.22 -0.87
CA PRO A 113 10.76 -12.63 0.34
C PRO A 113 12.27 -12.32 0.30
N PRO A 114 12.94 -12.20 1.46
CA PRO A 114 14.36 -11.81 1.54
C PRO A 114 15.32 -12.82 0.93
N ASN A 115 14.94 -14.10 0.81
CA ASN A 115 15.75 -15.13 0.16
C ASN A 115 15.52 -15.22 -1.37
N PHE A 116 14.86 -14.22 -1.95
CA PHE A 116 14.65 -14.13 -3.38
C PHE A 116 15.59 -13.12 -4.01
N LYS A 117 16.63 -13.63 -4.67
CA LYS A 117 17.56 -12.83 -5.48
C LYS A 117 16.90 -12.37 -6.78
N ALA A 118 17.30 -11.19 -7.23
CA ALA A 118 16.88 -10.61 -8.50
C ALA A 118 17.01 -11.57 -9.69
N ASP A 119 15.98 -11.54 -10.51
CA ASP A 119 15.85 -12.24 -11.76
C ASP A 119 15.08 -11.29 -12.70
N ALA A 120 15.83 -10.60 -13.56
CA ALA A 120 15.32 -9.52 -14.39
C ALA A 120 14.34 -10.04 -15.46
N GLU A 121 14.67 -11.17 -16.10
CA GLU A 121 13.81 -11.81 -17.09
C GLU A 121 12.49 -12.25 -16.47
N LEU A 122 12.55 -12.84 -15.27
CA LEU A 122 11.34 -13.25 -14.55
C LEU A 122 10.47 -12.07 -14.12
N LEU A 123 11.07 -10.98 -13.64
CA LEU A 123 10.32 -9.77 -13.28
C LEU A 123 9.65 -9.16 -14.51
N SER A 124 10.39 -9.03 -15.61
CA SER A 124 9.86 -8.52 -16.86
C SER A 124 8.71 -9.39 -17.38
N ALA A 125 8.90 -10.72 -17.45
CA ALA A 125 7.87 -11.66 -17.88
C ALA A 125 6.60 -11.58 -17.00
N PHE A 126 6.75 -11.43 -15.68
CA PHE A 126 5.61 -11.24 -14.78
C PHE A 126 4.91 -9.90 -15.00
N LEU A 127 5.66 -8.82 -15.23
CA LEU A 127 5.10 -7.51 -15.53
C LEU A 127 4.48 -7.45 -16.94
N PHE A 128 4.74 -8.40 -17.84
CA PHE A 128 4.05 -8.49 -19.13
C PHE A 128 2.65 -9.14 -19.07
N LEU A 129 2.22 -9.65 -17.90
CA LEU A 129 0.90 -10.25 -17.76
C LEU A 129 -0.20 -9.22 -18.06
N SER A 130 -0.99 -9.47 -19.10
CA SER A 130 -2.00 -8.52 -19.60
C SER A 130 -3.02 -8.07 -18.54
N LYS A 131 -3.36 -8.96 -17.60
CA LYS A 131 -4.27 -8.67 -16.48
C LYS A 131 -3.80 -7.56 -15.54
N LEU A 132 -2.51 -7.24 -15.55
CA LEU A 132 -1.94 -6.12 -14.79
C LEU A 132 -2.10 -4.77 -15.51
N HIS A 133 -2.48 -4.77 -16.78
CA HIS A 133 -2.48 -3.59 -17.67
C HIS A 133 -3.82 -3.38 -18.39
N GLU A 134 -4.88 -4.03 -17.94
CA GLU A 134 -6.22 -3.78 -18.48
C GLU A 134 -6.66 -2.33 -18.23
N GLU A 135 -7.64 -1.85 -18.99
CA GLU A 135 -8.14 -0.50 -18.83
C GLU A 135 -8.68 -0.27 -17.40
N GLY A 136 -8.15 0.75 -16.72
CA GLY A 136 -8.45 1.02 -15.32
C GLY A 136 -7.78 0.05 -14.34
N ALA A 137 -6.74 -0.68 -14.76
CA ALA A 137 -5.92 -1.48 -13.87
C ALA A 137 -5.34 -0.65 -12.73
N ALA A 138 -5.17 -1.31 -11.59
CA ALA A 138 -4.60 -0.70 -10.41
C ALA A 138 -3.12 -0.36 -10.61
N PRO A 139 -2.63 0.73 -10.01
CA PRO A 139 -1.19 0.97 -9.84
C PRO A 139 -0.49 -0.22 -9.17
N ILE A 140 0.75 -0.52 -9.55
CA ILE A 140 1.49 -1.69 -9.06
C ILE A 140 2.76 -1.23 -8.36
N ALA A 141 3.02 -1.76 -7.18
CA ALA A 141 4.25 -1.54 -6.45
C ALA A 141 4.96 -2.86 -6.11
N PHE A 142 6.29 -2.88 -6.24
CA PHE A 142 7.15 -3.98 -5.84
C PHE A 142 7.97 -3.63 -4.62
N GLU A 143 7.91 -4.48 -3.60
CA GLU A 143 8.74 -4.35 -2.41
C GLU A 143 9.74 -5.49 -2.35
N PHE A 144 11.01 -5.14 -2.59
CA PHE A 144 12.11 -6.09 -2.56
C PHE A 144 12.75 -6.16 -1.18
N ARG A 145 13.17 -7.37 -0.80
CA ARG A 145 13.80 -7.67 0.49
C ARG A 145 15.22 -8.19 0.37
N HIS A 146 15.74 -8.27 -0.85
CA HIS A 146 17.10 -8.70 -1.15
C HIS A 146 17.80 -7.61 -1.96
N GLU A 147 19.03 -7.27 -1.57
CA GLU A 147 19.78 -6.14 -2.14
C GLU A 147 20.01 -6.24 -3.65
N SER A 148 20.10 -7.46 -4.19
CA SER A 148 20.35 -7.66 -5.62
C SER A 148 19.24 -7.13 -6.54
N TRP A 149 18.07 -6.79 -6.01
CA TRP A 149 17.01 -6.11 -6.77
C TRP A 149 17.25 -4.62 -6.96
N PHE A 150 18.19 -4.02 -6.21
CA PHE A 150 18.48 -2.60 -6.26
C PHE A 150 19.57 -2.31 -7.29
N SER A 151 19.20 -2.42 -8.57
CA SER A 151 20.08 -2.14 -9.70
C SER A 151 19.33 -1.40 -10.81
N GLU A 152 20.05 -0.62 -11.63
CA GLU A 152 19.45 0.13 -12.73
C GLU A 152 18.74 -0.76 -13.76
N ASN A 153 19.18 -2.01 -13.95
CA ASN A 153 18.48 -2.94 -14.84
C ASN A 153 17.05 -3.23 -14.32
N ILE A 154 16.92 -3.51 -13.03
CA ILE A 154 15.61 -3.73 -12.40
C ILE A 154 14.78 -2.45 -12.41
N TYR A 155 15.39 -1.29 -12.12
CA TYR A 155 14.67 -0.01 -12.15
C TYR A 155 14.18 0.36 -13.54
N THR A 156 14.94 0.02 -14.59
CA THR A 156 14.53 0.21 -15.99
C THR A 156 13.29 -0.61 -16.31
N ILE A 157 13.28 -1.90 -15.96
CA ILE A 157 12.11 -2.76 -16.13
C ILE A 157 10.90 -2.19 -15.39
N LEU A 158 11.07 -1.76 -14.14
CA LEU A 158 9.97 -1.13 -13.39
C LEU A 158 9.44 0.14 -14.08
N ARG A 159 10.33 1.00 -14.63
CA ARG A 159 9.95 2.21 -15.36
C ARG A 159 9.17 1.91 -16.63
N GLU A 160 9.63 0.94 -17.43
CA GLU A 160 8.98 0.52 -18.68
C GLU A 160 7.54 0.06 -18.47
N HIS A 161 7.27 -0.58 -17.33
CA HIS A 161 5.94 -1.05 -16.96
C HIS A 161 5.17 -0.08 -16.05
N ASN A 162 5.69 1.13 -15.80
CA ASN A 162 5.13 2.11 -14.86
C ASN A 162 4.79 1.48 -13.48
N ALA A 163 5.63 0.55 -13.03
CA ALA A 163 5.53 -0.10 -11.72
C ALA A 163 6.42 0.63 -10.71
N ALA A 164 5.91 0.91 -9.51
CA ALA A 164 6.66 1.61 -8.47
C ALA A 164 7.59 0.65 -7.72
N LEU A 165 8.83 1.07 -7.47
CA LEU A 165 9.60 0.57 -6.35
C LEU A 165 8.89 1.04 -5.07
N CYS A 166 8.46 0.10 -4.23
CA CYS A 166 7.96 0.41 -2.90
C CYS A 166 9.15 0.76 -2.01
N ILE A 167 9.24 2.03 -1.64
CA ILE A 167 10.29 2.54 -0.76
C ILE A 167 9.89 2.19 0.68
N ALA A 168 10.44 1.08 1.16
CA ALA A 168 10.21 0.59 2.50
C ALA A 168 11.38 0.94 3.42
N GLU A 169 11.05 1.35 4.64
CA GLU A 169 12.01 1.50 5.73
C GLU A 169 11.54 0.76 6.99
N SER A 170 12.49 0.23 7.74
CA SER A 170 12.33 -0.27 9.10
C SER A 170 13.63 -0.07 9.87
N ASP A 171 13.70 -0.56 11.11
CA ASP A 171 14.90 -0.42 11.94
C ASP A 171 16.15 -1.06 11.28
N ASP A 172 15.97 -2.16 10.53
CA ASP A 172 17.05 -2.89 9.85
C ASP A 172 17.00 -2.84 8.31
N LEU A 173 16.08 -2.08 7.71
CA LEU A 173 15.88 -2.06 6.26
C LEU A 173 15.76 -0.63 5.76
N LEU A 174 16.53 -0.30 4.73
CA LEU A 174 16.37 0.93 3.97
C LEU A 174 16.39 0.62 2.47
N THR A 175 15.26 0.88 1.81
CA THR A 175 15.16 0.79 0.35
C THR A 175 15.70 2.07 -0.28
N PRO A 176 16.48 2.03 -1.37
CA PRO A 176 16.87 3.22 -2.10
C PRO A 176 15.67 4.07 -2.51
N ASP A 177 15.77 5.39 -2.33
CA ASP A 177 14.72 6.35 -2.70
C ASP A 177 14.75 6.63 -4.21
N VAL A 178 14.31 5.64 -4.99
CA VAL A 178 14.25 5.69 -6.45
C VAL A 178 12.80 5.57 -6.90
N HIS A 179 12.29 6.58 -7.61
CA HIS A 179 10.93 6.54 -8.16
C HIS A 179 10.96 5.98 -9.58
N THR A 180 10.33 4.82 -9.77
CA THR A 180 10.30 4.11 -11.05
C THR A 180 8.98 4.26 -11.81
N ALA A 181 7.85 4.45 -11.12
CA ALA A 181 6.59 4.75 -11.80
C ALA A 181 6.44 6.27 -12.03
N ALA A 182 5.92 6.65 -13.19
CA ALA A 182 5.63 8.05 -13.53
C ALA A 182 4.35 8.55 -12.83
N THR A 183 3.39 7.65 -12.65
CA THR A 183 2.03 7.98 -12.19
C THR A 183 1.83 7.92 -10.69
N HIS A 184 2.65 7.13 -9.98
CA HIS A 184 2.48 6.91 -8.54
C HIS A 184 3.81 6.59 -7.84
N THR A 185 3.79 6.62 -6.51
CA THR A 185 4.86 6.12 -5.64
C THR A 185 4.27 5.46 -4.40
N SER A 186 5.02 4.55 -3.79
CA SER A 186 4.59 3.76 -2.64
C SER A 186 5.63 3.78 -1.54
N TYR A 187 5.21 4.11 -0.32
CA TYR A 187 6.03 4.15 0.87
C TYR A 187 5.47 3.22 1.95
N ARG A 188 6.36 2.43 2.57
CA ARG A 188 6.04 1.63 3.75
C ARG A 188 6.94 2.04 4.91
N LEU A 189 6.36 2.73 5.88
CA LEU A 189 7.03 3.36 7.01
C LEU A 189 6.93 2.45 8.23
N ARG A 190 8.02 1.75 8.59
CA ARG A 190 7.96 0.62 9.54
C ARG A 190 8.94 0.64 10.71
N ARG A 191 9.39 1.81 11.14
CA ARG A 191 10.20 1.94 12.37
C ARG A 191 9.35 1.64 13.61
N SER A 192 9.88 0.84 14.53
CA SER A 192 9.10 0.30 15.66
C SER A 192 8.82 1.34 16.76
N GLN A 193 9.62 2.41 16.84
CA GLN A 193 9.40 3.50 17.80
C GLN A 193 8.46 4.60 17.28
N GLY A 194 7.87 4.41 16.10
CA GLY A 194 7.11 5.45 15.41
C GLY A 194 7.99 6.59 14.90
N TYR A 195 7.36 7.74 14.70
CA TYR A 195 7.98 8.93 14.10
C TYR A 195 7.79 10.16 14.97
N SER A 196 8.85 10.94 15.13
CA SER A 196 8.83 12.22 15.84
C SER A 196 8.05 13.30 15.08
N VAL A 197 7.68 14.36 15.78
CA VAL A 197 7.00 15.55 15.22
C VAL A 197 7.75 16.09 14.00
N THR A 198 9.07 16.27 14.12
CA THR A 198 9.93 16.80 13.05
C THR A 198 9.98 15.89 11.83
N GLU A 199 10.01 14.57 12.04
CA GLU A 199 10.00 13.60 10.94
C GLU A 199 8.65 13.61 10.21
N LEU A 200 7.54 13.70 10.93
CA LEU A 200 6.21 13.82 10.34
C LEU A 200 6.04 15.14 9.56
N ASP A 201 6.64 16.24 10.02
CA ASP A 201 6.67 17.52 9.29
C ASP A 201 7.47 17.39 7.99
N ALA A 202 8.64 16.76 8.06
CA ALA A 202 9.48 16.50 6.89
C ALA A 202 8.78 15.58 5.87
N PHE A 203 8.09 14.54 6.33
CA PHE A 203 7.25 13.69 5.48
C PHE A 203 6.11 14.47 4.84
N ALA A 204 5.42 15.34 5.58
CA ALA A 204 4.34 16.15 5.03
C ALA A 204 4.83 17.03 3.89
N GLN A 205 5.95 17.74 4.09
CA GLN A 205 6.55 18.56 3.04
C GLN A 205 6.96 17.72 1.82
N ARG A 206 7.70 16.63 2.04
CA ARG A 206 8.20 15.76 0.95
C ARG A 206 7.06 15.14 0.15
N PHE A 207 6.08 14.55 0.82
CA PHE A 207 5.00 13.84 0.15
C PHE A 207 3.97 14.77 -0.49
N SER A 208 3.75 15.98 0.05
CA SER A 208 3.00 17.02 -0.66
C SER A 208 3.66 17.40 -1.99
N ALA A 209 4.99 17.63 -1.99
CA ALA A 209 5.72 17.94 -3.22
C ALA A 209 5.65 16.81 -4.26
N LEU A 210 5.72 15.54 -3.82
CA LEU A 210 5.51 14.41 -4.74
C LEU A 210 4.08 14.36 -5.28
N ALA A 211 3.08 14.69 -4.45
CA ALA A 211 1.67 14.70 -4.81
C ALA A 211 1.29 15.79 -5.83
N GLU A 212 2.20 16.70 -6.19
CA GLU A 212 2.03 17.61 -7.32
C GLU A 212 2.10 16.85 -8.66
N GLN A 213 2.92 15.79 -8.73
CA GLN A 213 3.27 15.11 -9.98
C GLN A 213 2.74 13.69 -10.10
N ARG A 214 2.55 13.00 -8.97
CA ARG A 214 2.14 11.58 -8.94
C ARG A 214 1.24 11.26 -7.75
N ASP A 215 0.46 10.19 -7.82
CA ASP A 215 -0.28 9.70 -6.66
C ASP A 215 0.71 9.12 -5.62
N VAL A 216 0.48 9.41 -4.34
CA VAL A 216 1.38 9.00 -3.25
C VAL A 216 0.65 8.09 -2.29
N TYR A 217 1.11 6.85 -2.15
CA TYR A 217 0.55 5.86 -1.22
C TYR A 217 1.51 5.63 -0.05
N ILE A 218 1.05 5.84 1.18
CA ILE A 218 1.90 5.78 2.38
C ILE A 218 1.23 4.87 3.42
N TYR A 219 1.94 3.82 3.81
CA TYR A 219 1.45 2.86 4.80
C TYR A 219 2.39 2.76 5.99
N PHE A 220 1.94 3.28 7.12
CA PHE A 220 2.59 3.10 8.41
C PHE A 220 2.41 1.65 8.88
N LYS A 221 3.38 1.18 9.66
CA LYS A 221 3.35 -0.18 10.22
C LYS A 221 2.11 -0.36 11.10
N HIS A 222 1.47 -1.52 10.95
CA HIS A 222 0.53 -1.99 11.94
C HIS A 222 1.32 -2.75 12.99
N GLU A 223 1.02 -2.50 14.25
CA GLU A 223 1.49 -3.26 15.40
C GLU A 223 0.31 -3.48 16.34
N ASP A 224 0.55 -4.23 17.43
CA ASP A 224 -0.43 -4.37 18.50
C ASP A 224 -0.77 -3.00 19.11
N GLU A 225 0.21 -2.10 19.17
CA GLU A 225 0.02 -0.70 19.55
C GLU A 225 -0.47 0.17 18.38
N PRO A 226 -1.29 1.21 18.64
CA PRO A 226 -1.86 2.08 17.61
C PRO A 226 -0.88 3.12 17.04
N THR A 227 0.41 3.09 17.40
CA THR A 227 1.42 4.10 17.04
C THR A 227 1.40 4.48 15.56
N GLY A 228 1.40 3.48 14.66
CA GLY A 228 1.38 3.73 13.22
C GLY A 228 0.09 4.40 12.74
N ALA A 229 -1.06 4.04 13.31
CA ALA A 229 -2.35 4.66 12.98
C ALA A 229 -2.41 6.11 13.48
N LEU A 230 -1.90 6.38 14.68
CA LEU A 230 -1.79 7.72 15.24
C LEU A 230 -0.80 8.60 14.45
N ASN A 231 0.35 8.06 14.04
CA ASN A 231 1.28 8.76 13.16
C ASN A 231 0.64 9.11 11.81
N ALA A 232 -0.15 8.20 11.22
CA ALA A 232 -0.87 8.47 9.98
C ALA A 232 -1.90 9.60 10.11
N VAL A 233 -2.64 9.66 11.23
CA VAL A 233 -3.58 10.76 11.52
C VAL A 233 -2.83 12.07 11.68
N GLN A 234 -1.77 12.08 12.49
CA GLN A 234 -0.93 13.25 12.73
C GLN A 234 -0.27 13.76 11.44
N PHE A 235 0.13 12.85 10.55
CA PHE A 235 0.66 13.17 9.23
C PHE A 235 -0.40 13.84 8.33
N LEU A 236 -1.60 13.26 8.22
CA LEU A 236 -2.67 13.85 7.41
C LEU A 236 -3.13 15.21 7.94
N ALA A 237 -3.15 15.41 9.26
CA ALA A 237 -3.46 16.71 9.85
C ALA A 237 -2.44 17.79 9.43
N ARG A 238 -1.16 17.44 9.27
CA ARG A 238 -0.13 18.37 8.75
C ARG A 238 -0.35 18.72 7.30
N ILE A 239 -0.69 17.74 6.46
CA ILE A 239 -1.04 17.96 5.05
C ILE A 239 -2.21 18.95 4.94
N GLN A 240 -3.27 18.74 5.73
CA GLN A 240 -4.44 19.63 5.75
C GLN A 240 -4.08 21.05 6.23
N ALA A 241 -3.25 21.17 7.28
CA ALA A 241 -2.81 22.46 7.79
C ALA A 241 -1.89 23.22 6.81
N GLN A 242 -1.11 22.52 5.98
CA GLN A 242 -0.31 23.13 4.92
C GLN A 242 -1.21 23.65 3.78
N ALA A 243 -2.21 22.86 3.36
CA ALA A 243 -3.14 23.27 2.32
C ALA A 243 -4.01 24.48 2.72
N ALA A 244 -4.35 24.64 4.00
CA ALA A 244 -5.13 25.78 4.49
C ALA A 244 -4.34 27.11 4.56
N LYS A 245 -3.01 27.07 4.38
CA LYS A 245 -2.14 28.25 4.40
C LYS A 245 -1.78 28.78 3.00
N GLN A 246 -2.14 28.03 1.96
CA GLN A 246 -1.93 28.40 0.54
C GLN A 246 -3.21 29.03 -0.01
#